data_AF-A0A0Q4GZQ7-F1
#
_entry.id   AF-A0A0Q4GZQ7-F1
#
_cell.length_a   1.000
_cell.length_b   1.000
_cell.length_c   1.000
_cell.angle_alpha   90.00
_cell.angle_beta   90.00
_cell.angle_gamma   90.00
#
_symmetry.space_group_name_H-M   'P 1'
#
loop_
_entity.id
_entity.type
_entity.pdbx_description
1 polymer ?
#
loop_
_entity_poly.entity_id
_entity_poly.type
_entity_poly.pdbx_seq_one_letter_code
_entity_poly.pdbx_strand_id
1 'polypeptide(L)'
;MGWNEDVIEKFRNSNGTENYWGPKLVILHSIGAKSGETHLNPVVGFRNEHGWRVVASKGGSPENPAWYHNLRANPTFELEALVDGEVVTQTVTATQISDDEWQQAYAAIVAEEPQFGDYLEKTDRRIPVLQLTPLAA
;
A
#
# COMPACT_ATOMS: atom_id res chain seq x y z
N MET A 1 -8.36 4.87 -20.83
CA MET A 1 -8.20 4.74 -19.37
C MET A 1 -6.81 4.22 -19.07
N GLY A 2 -6.19 4.77 -18.04
CA GLY A 2 -4.94 4.24 -17.52
C GLY A 2 -5.20 2.96 -16.71
N TRP A 3 -4.20 2.07 -16.61
CA TRP A 3 -4.33 0.80 -15.88
C TRP A 3 -4.79 0.97 -14.42
N ASN A 4 -4.34 2.02 -13.72
CA ASN A 4 -4.79 2.30 -12.36
C ASN A 4 -6.30 2.64 -12.29
N GLU A 5 -6.81 3.40 -13.26
CA GLU A 5 -8.23 3.79 -13.30
C GLU A 5 -9.11 2.56 -13.46
N ASP A 6 -8.75 1.66 -14.38
CA ASP A 6 -9.47 0.41 -14.62
C ASP A 6 -9.50 -0.49 -13.37
N VAL A 7 -8.39 -0.57 -12.64
CA VAL A 7 -8.30 -1.36 -11.40
C VAL A 7 -9.20 -0.76 -10.31
N ILE A 8 -9.17 0.57 -10.14
CA ILE A 8 -9.98 1.27 -9.13
C ILE A 8 -11.47 1.15 -9.45
N GLU A 9 -11.85 1.33 -10.71
CA GLU A 9 -13.25 1.23 -11.14
C GLU A 9 -13.80 -0.19 -10.91
N LYS A 10 -13.05 -1.22 -11.30
CA LYS A 10 -13.43 -2.62 -11.02
C LYS A 10 -13.54 -2.89 -9.53
N PHE A 11 -12.58 -2.44 -8.74
CA PHE A 11 -12.60 -2.59 -7.29
C PHE A 11 -13.87 -1.99 -6.67
N ARG A 12 -14.23 -0.76 -7.04
CA ARG A 12 -15.43 -0.09 -6.50
C ARG A 12 -16.73 -0.72 -7.01
N ASN A 13 -16.84 -1.00 -8.31
CA ASN A 13 -18.07 -1.53 -8.92
C ASN A 13 -18.39 -2.96 -8.49
N SER A 14 -17.38 -3.73 -8.12
CA SER A 14 -17.53 -5.12 -7.67
C SER A 14 -17.56 -5.28 -6.14
N ASN A 15 -17.61 -4.17 -5.39
CA ASN A 15 -17.47 -4.17 -3.93
C ASN A 15 -16.24 -4.97 -3.46
N GLY A 16 -15.11 -4.76 -4.15
CA GLY A 16 -13.81 -5.36 -3.85
C GLY A 16 -13.61 -6.79 -4.38
N THR A 17 -14.57 -7.38 -5.09
CA THR A 17 -14.52 -8.80 -5.49
C THR A 17 -13.82 -9.06 -6.83
N GLU A 18 -13.82 -8.10 -7.76
CA GLU A 18 -13.17 -8.21 -9.07
C GLU A 18 -11.86 -7.42 -9.10
N ASN A 19 -10.77 -8.03 -8.63
CA ASN A 19 -9.45 -7.42 -8.73
C ASN A 19 -8.30 -8.46 -8.70
N TYR A 20 -7.11 -8.05 -9.15
CA TYR A 20 -5.94 -8.93 -9.27
C TYR A 20 -5.33 -9.38 -7.92
N TRP A 21 -5.58 -8.65 -6.84
CA TRP A 21 -4.99 -8.90 -5.52
C TRP A 21 -6.01 -9.37 -4.47
N GLY A 22 -7.23 -9.70 -4.90
CA GLY A 22 -8.34 -10.14 -4.06
C GLY A 22 -8.58 -9.18 -2.87
N PRO A 23 -8.75 -9.70 -1.64
CA PRO A 23 -9.05 -8.88 -0.46
C PRO A 23 -7.88 -7.99 -0.02
N LYS A 24 -6.68 -8.17 -0.59
CA LYS A 24 -5.48 -7.39 -0.25
C LYS A 24 -5.37 -6.09 -1.04
N LEU A 25 -6.23 -5.85 -2.04
CA LEU A 25 -6.21 -4.57 -2.76
C LEU A 25 -6.64 -3.43 -1.83
N VAL A 26 -5.80 -2.42 -1.75
CA VAL A 26 -6.13 -1.14 -1.11
C VAL A 26 -5.81 0.02 -2.04
N ILE A 27 -6.60 1.10 -1.98
CA ILE A 27 -6.38 2.31 -2.78
C ILE A 27 -5.87 3.42 -1.85
N LEU A 28 -4.64 3.87 -2.08
CA LEU A 28 -4.04 4.98 -1.34
C LEU A 28 -4.43 6.31 -1.99
N HIS A 29 -5.08 7.21 -1.24
CA HIS A 29 -5.34 8.59 -1.68
C HIS A 29 -4.16 9.50 -1.32
N SER A 30 -3.00 9.26 -1.94
CA SER A 30 -1.78 10.00 -1.61
C SER A 30 -1.83 11.43 -2.13
N ILE A 31 -1.37 12.40 -1.33
CA ILE A 31 -1.25 13.81 -1.75
C ILE A 31 0.14 14.05 -2.31
N GLY A 32 0.22 14.51 -3.57
CA GLY A 32 1.46 14.79 -4.28
C GLY A 32 2.37 15.74 -3.49
N ALA A 33 3.55 15.27 -3.07
CA ALA A 33 4.46 16.04 -2.22
C ALA A 33 4.93 17.38 -2.84
N LYS A 34 4.89 17.47 -4.17
CA LYS A 34 5.24 18.69 -4.93
C LYS A 34 4.03 19.42 -5.50
N SER A 35 3.02 18.68 -5.98
CA SER A 35 1.87 19.24 -6.69
C SER A 35 0.70 19.61 -5.77
N GLY A 36 0.57 18.95 -4.61
CA GLY A 36 -0.63 19.04 -3.76
C GLY A 36 -1.85 18.30 -4.31
N GLU A 37 -1.74 17.65 -5.47
CA GLU A 37 -2.84 16.91 -6.10
C GLU A 37 -3.05 15.54 -5.47
N THR A 38 -4.31 15.10 -5.38
CA THR A 38 -4.63 13.74 -4.94
C THR A 38 -4.34 12.73 -6.05
N HIS A 39 -3.59 11.69 -5.72
CA HIS A 39 -3.31 10.55 -6.60
C HIS A 39 -3.83 9.27 -5.97
N LEU A 40 -4.58 8.49 -6.75
CA LEU A 40 -5.07 7.18 -6.35
C LEU A 40 -4.08 6.10 -6.77
N ASN A 41 -3.57 5.33 -5.80
CA ASN A 41 -2.57 4.30 -6.04
C ASN A 41 -3.09 2.95 -5.55
N PRO A 42 -3.51 2.06 -6.47
CA PRO A 42 -3.85 0.69 -6.12
C PRO A 42 -2.58 -0.08 -5.74
N VAL A 43 -2.54 -0.66 -4.55
CA VAL A 43 -1.41 -1.46 -4.03
C VAL A 43 -1.90 -2.67 -3.24
N VAL A 44 -0.97 -3.56 -2.91
CA VAL A 44 -1.22 -4.68 -1.98
C VAL A 44 -1.05 -4.18 -0.54
N GLY A 45 -2.10 -4.34 0.27
CA GLY A 45 -2.13 -4.09 1.70
C GLY A 45 -2.22 -5.38 2.51
N PHE A 46 -1.19 -5.63 3.32
CA PHE A 46 -1.10 -6.80 4.21
C PHE A 46 -1.74 -6.46 5.56
N ARG A 47 -2.93 -7.01 5.83
CA ARG A 47 -3.66 -6.74 7.08
C ARG A 47 -2.89 -7.30 8.29
N ASN A 48 -2.85 -6.53 9.38
CA ASN A 48 -2.34 -6.96 10.68
C ASN A 48 -3.17 -6.36 11.83
N GLU A 49 -2.77 -6.65 13.07
CA GLU A 49 -3.45 -6.16 14.28
C GLU A 49 -3.48 -4.63 14.42
N HIS A 50 -2.62 -3.90 13.68
CA HIS A 50 -2.49 -2.44 13.73
C HIS A 50 -3.06 -1.74 12.48
N GLY A 51 -3.70 -2.46 11.56
CA GLY A 51 -4.17 -1.94 10.28
C GLY A 51 -3.58 -2.70 9.10
N TRP A 52 -2.80 -2.03 8.26
CA TRP A 52 -2.18 -2.64 7.07
C TRP A 52 -0.69 -2.33 6.98
N ARG A 53 0.08 -3.21 6.35
CA ARG A 53 1.41 -2.89 5.82
C ARG A 53 1.34 -2.77 4.31
N VAL A 54 1.97 -1.73 3.78
CA VAL A 54 2.17 -1.56 2.33
C VAL A 54 3.66 -1.51 2.01
N VAL A 55 4.03 -2.04 0.86
CA VAL A 55 5.43 -2.24 0.48
C VAL A 55 5.74 -1.41 -0.76
N ALA A 56 6.73 -0.53 -0.64
CA ALA A 56 7.21 0.33 -1.72
C ALA A 56 8.14 -0.43 -2.68
N SER A 57 7.70 -1.58 -3.17
CA SER A 57 8.52 -2.49 -3.99
C SER A 57 8.73 -1.99 -5.41
N LYS A 58 7.71 -1.39 -6.04
CA LYS A 58 7.74 -0.98 -7.47
C LYS A 58 8.34 -2.08 -8.36
N GLY A 59 7.98 -3.34 -8.09
CA GLY A 59 8.47 -4.51 -8.82
C GLY A 59 9.98 -4.81 -8.69
N GLY A 60 10.64 -4.29 -7.66
CA GLY A 60 12.10 -4.36 -7.51
C GLY A 60 12.85 -3.27 -8.26
N SER A 61 12.17 -2.21 -8.70
CA SER A 61 12.83 -1.04 -9.31
C SER A 61 13.87 -0.43 -8.35
N PRO A 62 15.00 0.12 -8.88
CA PRO A 62 16.00 0.82 -8.06
C PRO A 62 15.47 2.12 -7.42
N GLU A 63 14.28 2.58 -7.82
CA GLU A 63 13.64 3.76 -7.25
C GLU A 63 12.39 3.40 -6.44
N ASN A 64 12.10 4.23 -5.44
CA ASN A 64 10.82 4.15 -4.75
C ASN A 64 9.68 4.65 -5.66
N PRO A 65 8.44 4.16 -5.47
CA PRO A 65 7.27 4.69 -6.15
C PRO A 65 6.93 6.10 -5.67
N ALA A 66 6.31 6.91 -6.51
CA ALA A 66 5.96 8.30 -6.17
C ALA A 66 5.08 8.40 -4.91
N TRP A 67 4.13 7.46 -4.74
CA TRP A 67 3.27 7.41 -3.56
C TRP A 67 4.05 7.27 -2.26
N TYR A 68 5.21 6.60 -2.24
CA TYR A 68 6.03 6.48 -1.02
C TYR A 68 6.52 7.86 -0.56
N HIS A 69 6.95 8.70 -1.49
CA HIS A 69 7.37 10.07 -1.18
C HIS A 69 6.18 10.93 -0.75
N ASN A 70 5.02 10.76 -1.39
CA ASN A 70 3.78 11.44 -1.02
C ASN A 70 3.35 11.10 0.41
N LEU A 71 3.34 9.82 0.78
CA LEU A 71 2.96 9.38 2.13
C LEU A 71 3.96 9.81 3.20
N ARG A 72 5.24 9.96 2.85
CA ARG A 72 6.23 10.51 3.80
C ARG A 72 6.07 12.01 4.02
N ALA A 73 5.62 12.75 3.01
CA ALA A 73 5.37 14.18 3.14
C ALA A 73 4.01 14.48 3.81
N ASN A 74 2.99 13.68 3.46
CA ASN A 74 1.62 13.80 3.95
C ASN A 74 1.18 12.44 4.52
N PRO A 75 1.50 12.14 5.78
CA PRO A 75 1.31 10.80 6.34
C PRO A 75 -0.14 10.45 6.66
N THR A 76 -1.03 11.45 6.79
CA THR A 76 -2.46 11.24 7.03
C THR A 76 -3.23 11.37 5.72
N PHE A 77 -3.97 10.33 5.34
CA PHE A 77 -4.69 10.25 4.08
C PHE A 77 -5.83 9.22 4.14
N GLU A 78 -6.71 9.22 3.14
CA GLU A 78 -7.79 8.24 3.01
C GLU A 78 -7.30 6.93 2.36
N LEU A 79 -7.76 5.82 2.93
CA LEU A 79 -7.52 4.47 2.42
C LEU A 79 -8.86 3.83 2.06
N GLU A 80 -9.01 3.39 0.81
CA GLU A 80 -10.07 2.43 0.48
C GLU A 80 -9.55 1.00 0.65
N ALA A 81 -10.30 0.16 1.35
CA ALA A 81 -9.95 -1.23 1.58
C ALA A 81 -11.20 -2.08 1.77
N LEU A 82 -11.08 -3.39 1.50
CA LEU A 82 -12.10 -4.36 1.89
C LEU A 82 -11.92 -4.72 3.37
N VAL A 83 -12.92 -4.42 4.20
CA VAL A 83 -12.95 -4.73 5.63
C VAL A 83 -14.27 -5.45 5.93
N ASP A 84 -14.19 -6.64 6.54
CA ASP A 84 -15.36 -7.45 6.90
C ASP A 84 -16.36 -7.69 5.75
N GLY A 85 -15.87 -7.73 4.51
CA GLY A 85 -16.67 -7.96 3.31
C GLY A 85 -17.26 -6.71 2.66
N GLU A 86 -16.97 -5.52 3.20
CA GLU A 86 -17.44 -4.23 2.69
C GLU A 86 -16.27 -3.33 2.28
N VAL A 87 -16.43 -2.61 1.17
CA VAL A 87 -15.46 -1.57 0.80
C VAL A 87 -15.69 -0.36 1.69
N VAL A 88 -14.69 -0.04 2.51
CA VAL A 88 -14.72 1.12 3.40
C VAL A 88 -13.69 2.14 2.97
N THR A 89 -13.98 3.42 3.20
CA THR A 89 -13.00 4.51 3.14
C THR A 89 -12.73 4.98 4.56
N GLN A 90 -11.47 5.02 4.96
CA GLN A 90 -11.08 5.46 6.30
C GLN A 90 -9.76 6.21 6.30
N THR A 91 -9.66 7.19 7.20
CA THR A 91 -8.44 7.94 7.43
C THR A 91 -7.41 7.07 8.14
N VAL A 92 -6.19 7.00 7.59
CA VAL A 92 -5.05 6.28 8.17
C VAL A 92 -3.85 7.21 8.30
N THR A 93 -2.92 6.83 9.17
CA THR A 93 -1.58 7.45 9.24
C THR A 93 -0.52 6.45 8.81
N ALA A 94 0.35 6.83 7.86
CA ALA A 94 1.52 6.07 7.45
C ALA A 94 2.72 6.35 8.37
N THR A 95 3.32 5.28 8.89
CA THR A 95 4.61 5.32 9.59
C THR A 95 5.56 4.35 8.92
N GLN A 96 6.80 4.78 8.64
CA GLN A 96 7.82 3.89 8.11
C GLN A 96 8.25 2.91 9.20
N ILE A 97 8.25 1.61 8.88
CA ILE A 97 8.81 0.58 9.76
C ILE A 97 10.30 0.87 9.96
N SER A 98 10.74 0.82 11.22
CA SER A 98 12.13 1.08 11.60
C SER A 98 13.08 0.05 10.99
N ASP A 99 14.37 0.41 10.92
CA ASP A 99 15.39 -0.49 10.38
C ASP A 99 15.55 -1.78 11.19
N ASP A 100 15.32 -1.73 12.50
CA ASP A 100 15.41 -2.88 13.40
C ASP A 100 14.22 -3.84 13.22
N GLU A 101 13.02 -3.31 12.97
CA GLU A 101 11.79 -4.10 12.81
C GLU A 101 11.57 -4.58 11.37
N TRP A 102 12.23 -3.95 10.41
CA TRP A 102 11.96 -4.19 8.98
C TRP A 102 12.22 -5.62 8.56
N GLN A 103 13.26 -6.30 9.09
CA GLN A 103 13.54 -7.68 8.71
C GLN A 103 12.39 -8.61 9.10
N GLN A 104 11.85 -8.44 10.31
CA GLN A 104 10.70 -9.21 10.78
C GLN A 104 9.43 -8.87 9.98
N ALA A 105 9.19 -7.58 9.74
CA ALA A 105 8.03 -7.13 8.97
C ALA A 105 8.06 -7.67 7.53
N TYR A 106 9.22 -7.60 6.86
CA TYR A 106 9.39 -8.07 5.49
C TYR A 106 9.33 -9.60 5.40
N ALA A 107 9.90 -10.33 6.35
CA ALA A 107 9.80 -11.79 6.40
C ALA A 107 8.34 -12.26 6.51
N ALA A 108 7.51 -11.58 7.31
CA ALA A 108 6.09 -11.89 7.40
C ALA A 108 5.36 -11.64 6.07
N ILE A 109 5.71 -10.55 5.35
CA ILE A 109 5.18 -10.27 4.02
C ILE A 109 5.57 -11.36 3.02
N VAL A 110 6.84 -11.79 3.00
CA VAL A 110 7.32 -12.84 2.08
C VAL A 110 6.70 -14.20 2.40
N ALA A 111 6.45 -14.48 3.68
CA ALA A 111 5.75 -15.71 4.08
C ALA A 111 4.29 -15.74 3.57
N GLU A 112 3.64 -14.59 3.47
CA GLU A 112 2.27 -14.47 2.96
C GLU A 112 2.21 -14.34 1.42
N GLU A 113 3.21 -13.68 0.82
CA GLU A 113 3.30 -13.39 -0.61
C GLU A 113 4.76 -13.53 -1.09
N PRO A 114 5.19 -14.75 -1.50
CA PRO A 114 6.58 -15.05 -1.85
C PRO A 114 7.15 -14.16 -2.96
N GLN A 115 6.32 -13.62 -3.84
CA GLN A 115 6.73 -12.71 -4.92
C GLN A 115 7.48 -11.47 -4.40
N PHE A 116 7.25 -11.06 -3.15
CA PHE A 116 8.00 -9.96 -2.55
C PHE A 116 9.47 -10.33 -2.25
N GLY A 117 9.79 -11.61 -2.08
CA GLY A 117 11.16 -12.11 -2.00
C GLY A 117 11.94 -11.85 -3.30
N ASP A 118 11.31 -12.14 -4.45
CA ASP A 118 11.91 -11.92 -5.77
C ASP A 118 12.25 -10.44 -6.04
N TYR A 119 11.57 -9.51 -5.39
CA TYR A 119 11.87 -8.07 -5.55
C TYR A 119 13.15 -7.65 -4.84
N LEU A 120 13.55 -8.33 -3.75
CA LEU A 120 14.82 -8.08 -3.08
C LEU A 120 16.01 -8.49 -3.94
N GLU A 121 15.86 -9.53 -4.77
CA GLU A 121 16.92 -9.97 -5.68
C GLU A 121 17.17 -8.98 -6.84
N LYS A 122 16.21 -8.09 -7.10
CA LYS A 122 16.24 -7.14 -8.22
C LYS A 122 16.81 -5.77 -7.85
N THR A 123 17.09 -5.53 -6.56
CA THR A 123 17.54 -4.20 -6.12
C THR A 123 18.43 -4.26 -4.89
N ASP A 124 19.42 -3.36 -4.86
CA ASP A 124 20.30 -3.18 -3.69
C ASP A 124 19.70 -2.23 -2.65
N ARG A 125 18.59 -1.55 -2.96
CA ARG A 125 17.95 -0.65 -1.98
C ARG A 125 17.16 -1.47 -0.96
N ARG A 126 17.14 -0.98 0.27
CA ARG A 126 16.15 -1.44 1.25
C ARG A 126 14.76 -1.06 0.77
N ILE A 127 13.93 -2.03 0.43
CA ILE A 127 12.55 -1.80 -0.02
C ILE A 127 11.70 -1.30 1.17
N PRO A 128 11.20 -0.05 1.19
CA PRO A 128 10.49 0.46 2.35
C PRO A 128 9.18 -0.28 2.62
N VAL A 129 8.88 -0.47 3.90
CA VAL A 129 7.59 -0.95 4.41
C VAL A 129 6.98 0.18 5.24
N LEU A 130 5.73 0.52 4.96
CA LEU A 130 4.95 1.47 5.76
C LEU A 130 3.85 0.73 6.50
N GLN A 131 3.73 0.98 7.80
CA GLN A 131 2.54 0.64 8.58
C GLN A 131 1.50 1.74 8.38
N LEU A 132 0.29 1.35 7.99
CA LEU A 132 -0.89 2.19 7.90
C LEU A 132 -1.77 1.88 9.10
N THR A 133 -1.94 2.86 9.98
CA THR A 133 -2.74 2.72 11.20
C THR A 133 -4.02 3.54 11.06
N PRO A 134 -5.22 2.94 11.20
CA PRO A 134 -6.47 3.68 11.26
C PRO A 134 -6.43 4.75 12.34
N LEU A 135 -6.89 5.96 12.02
CA LEU A 135 -7.23 6.91 13.08
C LEU A 135 -8.55 6.45 13.69
N ALA A 136 -8.59 6.32 15.02
CA ALA A 136 -9.85 6.06 15.71
C ALA A 136 -10.82 7.22 15.41
N ALA A 137 -12.05 6.87 15.03
CA ALA A 137 -13.14 7.82 14.85
C ALA A 137 -13.60 8.41 16.20
#